data_AF-A0A5D6Y4E9-F1
#
_entry.id   AF-A0A5D6Y4E9-F1
#
_cell.length_a   1.000
_cell.length_b   1.000
_cell.length_c   1.000
_cell.angle_alpha   90.00
_cell.angle_beta   90.00
_cell.angle_gamma   90.00
#
_symmetry.space_group_name_H-M   'P 1'
#
loop_
_entity.id
_entity.type
_entity.pdbx_description
1 polymer ?
#
loop_
_entity_poly.entity_id
_entity_poly.type
_entity_poly.pdbx_seq_one_letter_code
_entity_poly.pdbx_strand_id
1 'polypeptide(L)'
;MTLSLASLALAAAAVLSVASPSVNALNPITIKGYKMFDVQSGEYFAAKGIAYYPRPNAGELDANNVDFFTDDHYDIWSKDLPYMAAAGANAVRVYAVDPSKSHDKFMCALSSLGMYALVDLGASCEGCAISNDKYPACYPPSLKARGEHIIL
;
A
#
# COMPACT_ATOMS: atom_id res chain seq x y z
N MET A 1 5.83 72.53 -14.73
CA MET A 1 6.80 71.95 -15.67
C MET A 1 7.37 70.71 -15.01
N THR A 2 6.82 69.55 -15.36
CA THR A 2 7.03 68.27 -14.67
C THR A 2 8.23 67.50 -15.22
N LEU A 3 9.11 67.09 -14.29
CA LEU A 3 9.77 65.79 -14.12
C LEU A 3 10.56 65.15 -15.28
N SER A 4 11.82 64.78 -15.00
CA SER A 4 12.29 63.41 -15.27
C SER A 4 13.55 63.07 -14.46
N LEU A 5 13.41 62.16 -13.50
CA LEU A 5 14.50 61.40 -12.89
C LEU A 5 14.04 59.94 -12.89
N ALA A 6 14.64 59.15 -13.79
CA ALA A 6 14.36 57.73 -13.92
C ALA A 6 14.80 56.99 -12.65
N SER A 7 13.88 56.27 -12.03
CA SER A 7 14.17 55.33 -10.94
C SER A 7 14.03 53.91 -11.50
N LEU A 8 15.16 53.20 -11.62
CA LEU A 8 15.19 51.76 -11.90
C LEU A 8 14.69 51.02 -10.65
N ALA A 9 13.49 50.46 -10.71
CA ALA A 9 13.00 49.55 -9.67
C ALA A 9 13.52 48.14 -9.97
N LEU A 10 14.38 47.62 -9.09
CA LEU A 10 14.85 46.23 -9.12
C LEU A 10 13.81 45.35 -8.41
N ALA A 11 13.00 44.62 -9.19
CA ALA A 11 12.04 43.67 -8.64
C ALA A 11 12.75 42.37 -8.25
N ALA A 12 12.86 42.10 -6.94
CA ALA A 12 13.33 40.82 -6.43
C ALA A 12 12.17 39.81 -6.43
N ALA A 13 12.18 38.85 -7.35
CA ALA A 13 11.23 37.74 -7.34
C ALA A 13 11.66 36.72 -6.27
N ALA A 14 10.91 36.64 -5.17
CA ALA A 14 11.05 35.59 -4.18
C ALA A 14 10.52 34.27 -4.76
N VAL A 15 11.42 33.35 -5.10
CA VAL A 15 11.06 31.98 -5.51
C VAL A 15 10.74 31.20 -4.24
N LEU A 16 9.45 30.97 -3.96
CA LEU A 16 9.05 29.99 -2.96
C LEU A 16 9.37 28.60 -3.51
N SER A 17 10.47 28.00 -3.05
CA SER A 17 10.74 26.59 -3.28
C SER A 17 9.66 25.77 -2.57
N VAL A 18 8.72 25.24 -3.34
CA VAL A 18 7.75 24.24 -2.86
C VAL A 18 8.56 22.97 -2.59
N ALA A 19 8.91 22.72 -1.34
CA ALA A 19 9.51 21.46 -0.95
C ALA A 19 8.46 20.36 -1.16
N SER A 20 8.63 19.54 -2.19
CA SER A 20 7.83 18.32 -2.34
C SER A 20 7.98 17.47 -1.09
N PRO A 21 6.90 16.96 -0.49
CA PRO A 21 7.01 16.05 0.62
C PRO A 21 7.84 14.83 0.17
N SER A 22 9.01 14.66 0.75
CA SER A 22 9.79 13.44 0.60
C SER A 22 9.07 12.34 1.37
N VAL A 23 8.34 11.49 0.66
CA VAL A 23 7.81 10.25 1.24
C VAL A 23 9.01 9.36 1.53
N ASN A 24 9.33 9.16 2.80
CA ASN A 24 10.36 8.22 3.21
C ASN A 24 9.78 6.80 3.10
N ALA A 25 9.69 6.31 1.85
CA ALA A 25 9.15 5.01 1.53
C ALA A 25 10.07 3.89 2.04
N LEU A 26 9.49 2.75 2.42
CA LEU A 26 10.29 1.58 2.75
C LEU A 26 11.13 1.13 1.57
N ASN A 27 12.33 0.65 1.86
CA ASN A 27 13.19 0.05 0.87
C ASN A 27 12.52 -1.20 0.30
N PRO A 28 12.59 -1.43 -1.01
CA PRO A 28 12.13 -2.69 -1.57
C PRO A 28 12.87 -3.88 -0.96
N ILE A 29 12.16 -5.00 -0.79
CA ILE A 29 12.74 -6.28 -0.42
C ILE A 29 12.98 -7.10 -1.69
N THR A 30 14.16 -7.70 -1.81
CA THR A 30 14.55 -8.57 -2.93
C THR A 30 14.80 -9.99 -2.48
N ILE A 31 14.61 -10.95 -3.38
CA ILE A 31 14.83 -12.38 -3.13
C ILE A 31 16.19 -12.78 -3.70
N LYS A 32 17.03 -13.43 -2.89
CA LYS A 32 18.29 -14.06 -3.32
C LYS A 32 18.29 -15.52 -2.87
N GLY A 33 18.19 -16.44 -3.82
CA GLY A 33 18.00 -17.86 -3.52
C GLY A 33 16.66 -18.08 -2.82
N TYR A 34 16.69 -18.56 -1.58
CA TYR A 34 15.51 -18.84 -0.75
C TYR A 34 15.31 -17.82 0.40
N LYS A 35 16.02 -16.69 0.38
CA LYS A 35 16.00 -15.66 1.43
C LYS A 35 15.64 -14.29 0.86
N MET A 36 15.14 -13.42 1.73
CA MET A 36 14.77 -12.05 1.42
C MET A 36 15.77 -11.06 2.03
N PHE A 37 16.01 -9.93 1.36
CA PHE A 37 16.97 -8.91 1.77
C PHE A 37 16.48 -7.50 1.45
N ASP A 38 16.80 -6.53 2.31
CA ASP A 38 16.60 -5.11 2.01
C ASP A 38 17.55 -4.67 0.87
N VAL A 39 17.03 -3.95 -0.12
CA VAL A 39 17.80 -3.56 -1.32
C VAL A 39 18.88 -2.51 -1.01
N GLN A 40 18.67 -1.61 -0.05
CA GLN A 40 19.64 -0.58 0.30
C GLN A 40 20.67 -1.06 1.32
N SER A 41 20.22 -1.64 2.43
CA SER A 41 21.13 -2.06 3.50
C SER A 41 21.81 -3.40 3.21
N GLY A 42 21.19 -4.24 2.38
CA GLY A 42 21.63 -5.61 2.14
C GLY A 42 21.36 -6.56 3.32
N GLU A 43 20.70 -6.10 4.38
CA GLU A 43 20.39 -6.90 5.56
C GLU A 43 19.35 -7.97 5.25
N TYR A 44 19.45 -9.10 5.97
CA TYR A 44 18.50 -10.18 5.87
C TYR A 44 17.13 -9.74 6.39
N PHE A 45 16.10 -9.93 5.56
CA PHE A 45 14.72 -9.66 5.92
C PHE A 45 14.01 -10.95 6.32
N ALA A 46 13.69 -11.07 7.62
CA ALA A 46 12.79 -12.10 8.12
C ALA A 46 11.38 -11.50 8.31
N ALA A 47 10.39 -12.06 7.61
CA ALA A 47 9.00 -11.66 7.81
C ALA A 47 8.49 -12.14 9.18
N LYS A 48 8.18 -11.17 10.04
CA LYS A 48 7.44 -11.33 11.31
C LYS A 48 6.03 -10.83 11.04
N GLY A 49 5.20 -11.72 10.50
CA GLY A 49 3.91 -11.38 9.92
C GLY A 49 2.74 -11.51 10.88
N ILE A 50 1.72 -10.67 10.68
CA ILE A 50 0.37 -10.87 11.23
C ILE A 50 -0.61 -11.05 10.06
N ALA A 51 -1.43 -12.09 10.10
CA ALA A 51 -2.57 -12.21 9.19
C ALA A 51 -3.69 -11.31 9.73
N TYR A 52 -4.15 -10.37 8.90
CA TYR A 52 -5.06 -9.34 9.35
C TYR A 52 -6.25 -9.21 8.40
N TYR A 53 -7.45 -9.31 8.97
CA TYR A 53 -8.71 -9.11 8.28
C TYR A 53 -9.70 -8.50 9.28
N PRO A 54 -9.82 -7.15 9.34
CA PRO A 54 -10.53 -6.47 10.42
C PRO A 54 -12.03 -6.41 10.18
N ARG A 55 -12.65 -7.56 9.92
CA ARG A 55 -14.10 -7.67 9.77
C ARG A 55 -14.78 -7.31 11.09
N PRO A 56 -15.67 -6.31 11.14
CA PRO A 56 -16.51 -6.07 12.29
C PRO A 56 -17.35 -7.29 12.64
N ASN A 57 -17.64 -7.49 13.94
CA ASN A 57 -18.42 -8.63 14.42
C ASN A 57 -19.94 -8.41 14.37
N ALA A 58 -20.39 -7.26 13.87
CA ALA A 58 -21.79 -6.88 13.74
C ALA A 58 -21.96 -5.71 12.77
N GLY A 59 -23.20 -5.49 12.31
CA GLY A 59 -23.57 -4.40 11.41
C GLY A 59 -23.38 -4.74 9.92
N GLU A 60 -23.55 -3.75 9.05
CA GLU A 60 -23.49 -3.94 7.59
C GLU A 60 -22.14 -4.42 7.08
N LEU A 61 -21.07 -4.19 7.85
CA LEU A 61 -19.71 -4.57 7.51
C LEU A 61 -19.29 -5.93 8.08
N ASP A 62 -20.15 -6.67 8.79
CA ASP A 62 -19.89 -8.07 9.17
C ASP A 62 -20.07 -8.99 7.95
N ALA A 63 -19.23 -8.80 6.94
CA ALA A 63 -19.26 -9.49 5.67
C ALA A 63 -17.86 -10.00 5.30
N ASN A 64 -17.80 -11.22 4.76
CA ASN A 64 -16.57 -11.77 4.21
C ASN A 64 -16.33 -11.24 2.80
N ASN A 65 -15.07 -11.32 2.35
CA ASN A 65 -14.65 -10.88 1.02
C ASN A 65 -14.88 -9.40 0.71
N VAL A 66 -14.91 -8.57 1.75
CA VAL A 66 -14.84 -7.11 1.66
C VAL A 66 -13.40 -6.67 1.79
N ASP A 67 -12.98 -5.73 0.95
CA ASP A 67 -11.69 -5.06 1.07
C ASP A 67 -11.75 -3.94 2.11
N PHE A 68 -11.39 -4.27 3.35
CA PHE A 68 -11.32 -3.30 4.45
C PHE A 68 -10.07 -2.42 4.43
N PHE A 69 -9.16 -2.60 3.46
CA PHE A 69 -7.89 -1.85 3.42
C PHE A 69 -7.94 -0.62 2.53
N THR A 70 -9.10 -0.38 1.88
CA THR A 70 -9.33 0.80 1.07
C THR A 70 -9.37 2.07 1.94
N ASP A 71 -9.11 3.21 1.32
CA ASP A 71 -9.09 4.51 2.00
C ASP A 71 -10.43 4.90 2.65
N ASP A 72 -11.54 4.30 2.17
CA ASP A 72 -12.90 4.44 2.71
C ASP A 72 -13.03 3.82 4.11
N HIS A 73 -12.17 2.86 4.44
CA HIS A 73 -12.22 2.06 5.66
C HIS A 73 -11.10 2.40 6.65
N TYR A 74 -10.47 3.57 6.51
CA TYR A 74 -9.38 4.04 7.38
C TYR A 74 -9.66 3.86 8.89
N ASP A 75 -10.87 4.19 9.34
CA ASP A 75 -11.24 4.12 10.76
C ASP A 75 -11.32 2.69 11.32
N ILE A 76 -11.43 1.69 10.44
CA ILE A 76 -11.48 0.27 10.84
C ILE A 76 -10.12 -0.20 11.35
N TRP A 77 -9.05 0.13 10.61
CA TRP A 77 -7.72 -0.47 10.82
C TRP A 77 -6.67 0.48 11.40
N SER A 78 -6.86 1.80 11.31
CA SER A 78 -5.84 2.79 11.66
C SER A 78 -5.32 2.64 13.09
N LYS A 79 -6.20 2.31 14.04
CA LYS A 79 -5.85 2.09 15.45
C LYS A 79 -5.14 0.76 15.72
N ASP A 80 -5.24 -0.21 14.81
CA ASP A 80 -4.72 -1.56 15.04
C ASP A 80 -3.23 -1.66 14.67
N LEU A 81 -2.80 -0.98 13.60
CA LEU A 81 -1.42 -1.05 13.10
C LEU A 81 -0.35 -0.67 14.14
N PRO A 82 -0.52 0.36 15.00
CA PRO A 82 0.45 0.66 16.05
C PRO A 82 0.65 -0.49 17.04
N TYR A 83 -0.41 -1.24 17.36
CA TYR A 83 -0.29 -2.41 18.24
C TYR A 83 0.45 -3.56 17.58
N MET A 84 0.24 -3.77 16.27
CA MET A 84 0.99 -4.77 15.50
C MET A 84 2.49 -4.45 15.46
N ALA A 85 2.83 -3.19 15.18
CA ALA A 85 4.21 -2.72 15.19
C ALA A 85 4.84 -2.85 16.59
N ALA A 86 4.11 -2.49 17.65
CA ALA A 86 4.57 -2.64 19.04
C ALA A 86 4.78 -4.11 19.44
N ALA A 87 4.00 -5.04 18.89
CA ALA A 87 4.23 -6.47 19.03
C ALA A 87 5.45 -6.98 18.23
N GLY A 88 6.10 -6.13 17.46
CA GLY A 88 7.31 -6.42 16.69
C GLY A 88 7.05 -6.97 15.30
N ALA A 89 5.81 -6.90 14.79
CA ALA A 89 5.51 -7.28 13.42
C ALA A 89 6.15 -6.29 12.42
N ASN A 90 6.69 -6.82 11.33
CA ASN A 90 7.22 -6.03 10.21
C ASN A 90 6.52 -6.35 8.88
N ALA A 91 5.46 -7.17 8.93
CA ALA A 91 4.66 -7.47 7.77
C ALA A 91 3.20 -7.76 8.17
N VAL A 92 2.27 -7.43 7.27
CA VAL A 92 0.85 -7.77 7.40
C VAL A 92 0.43 -8.54 6.16
N ARG A 93 -0.28 -9.66 6.32
CA ARG A 93 -0.94 -10.34 5.21
C ARG A 93 -2.38 -9.87 5.11
N VAL A 94 -2.77 -9.39 3.93
CA VAL A 94 -4.09 -8.84 3.61
C VAL A 94 -4.81 -9.67 2.55
N TYR A 95 -6.13 -9.63 2.57
CA TYR A 95 -7.01 -10.51 1.81
C TYR A 95 -8.06 -9.71 1.04
N ALA A 96 -8.58 -10.30 -0.04
CA ALA A 96 -9.75 -9.81 -0.77
C ALA A 96 -9.63 -8.36 -1.29
N VAL A 97 -8.43 -7.94 -1.72
CA VAL A 97 -8.17 -6.58 -2.21
C VAL A 97 -9.01 -6.25 -3.46
N ASP A 98 -9.62 -5.08 -3.51
CA ASP A 98 -10.30 -4.53 -4.67
C ASP A 98 -9.36 -3.55 -5.38
N PRO A 99 -8.71 -3.95 -6.50
CA PRO A 99 -7.74 -3.11 -7.18
C PRO A 99 -8.35 -1.89 -7.88
N SER A 100 -9.68 -1.71 -7.86
CA SER A 100 -10.33 -0.51 -8.39
C SER A 100 -10.38 0.66 -7.41
N LYS A 101 -10.02 0.43 -6.14
CA LYS A 101 -10.06 1.41 -5.06
C LYS A 101 -8.65 1.79 -4.60
N SER A 102 -8.55 2.94 -3.93
CA SER A 102 -7.29 3.43 -3.36
C SER A 102 -6.98 2.75 -2.02
N HIS A 103 -5.71 2.44 -1.79
CA HIS A 103 -5.15 1.89 -0.55
C HIS A 103 -4.01 2.75 0.01
N ASP A 104 -3.84 3.96 -0.51
CA ASP A 104 -2.72 4.83 -0.18
C ASP A 104 -2.60 5.07 1.32
N LYS A 105 -3.73 5.27 2.03
CA LYS A 105 -3.69 5.49 3.48
C LYS A 105 -3.14 4.27 4.22
N PHE A 106 -3.57 3.06 3.83
CA PHE A 106 -3.13 1.82 4.47
C PHE A 106 -1.64 1.58 4.21
N MET A 107 -1.23 1.69 2.95
CA MET A 107 0.17 1.47 2.55
C MET A 107 1.11 2.52 3.13
N CYS A 108 0.70 3.80 3.19
CA CYS A 108 1.47 4.85 3.86
C CYS A 108 1.58 4.62 5.37
N ALA A 109 0.51 4.17 6.03
CA ALA A 109 0.54 3.86 7.45
C ALA A 109 1.51 2.71 7.75
N LEU A 110 1.44 1.62 6.97
CA LEU A 110 2.42 0.52 7.07
C LEU A 110 3.86 1.00 6.83
N SER A 111 4.07 1.82 5.79
CA SER A 111 5.39 2.38 5.48
C SER A 111 5.95 3.22 6.64
N SER A 112 5.11 4.03 7.29
CA SER A 112 5.52 4.85 8.44
C SER A 112 5.92 4.02 9.67
N LEU A 113 5.44 2.77 9.76
CA LEU A 113 5.70 1.84 10.85
C LEU A 113 6.82 0.83 10.53
N GLY A 114 7.45 0.90 9.36
CA GLY A 114 8.46 -0.12 8.99
C GLY A 114 7.86 -1.46 8.56
N MET A 115 6.59 -1.50 8.16
CA MET A 115 5.85 -2.72 7.89
C MET A 115 5.57 -2.92 6.39
N TYR A 116 5.73 -4.15 5.90
CA TYR A 116 5.42 -4.55 4.52
C TYR A 116 4.04 -5.22 4.42
N ALA A 117 3.47 -5.25 3.21
CA ALA A 117 2.24 -5.98 2.93
C ALA A 117 2.52 -7.26 2.13
N LEU A 118 1.90 -8.37 2.52
CA LEU A 118 1.72 -9.55 1.69
C LEU A 118 0.28 -9.54 1.18
N VAL A 119 0.10 -9.35 -0.12
CA VAL A 119 -1.22 -9.16 -0.74
C VAL A 119 -1.65 -10.44 -1.45
N ASP A 120 -2.79 -11.00 -1.03
CA ASP A 120 -3.39 -12.14 -1.72
C ASP A 120 -4.05 -11.68 -3.03
N LEU A 121 -3.74 -12.36 -4.15
CA LEU A 121 -4.38 -12.09 -5.45
C LEU A 121 -5.83 -12.59 -5.51
N GLY A 122 -6.13 -13.63 -4.73
CA GLY A 122 -7.43 -14.29 -4.72
C GLY A 122 -8.52 -13.48 -4.03
N ALA A 123 -9.76 -13.68 -4.46
CA ALA A 123 -10.96 -13.22 -3.76
C ALA A 123 -12.14 -14.17 -4.02
N SER A 124 -13.17 -14.08 -3.18
CA SER A 124 -14.44 -14.78 -3.35
C SER A 124 -15.35 -14.07 -4.37
N CYS A 125 -14.91 -14.09 -5.63
CA CYS A 125 -15.69 -13.64 -6.78
C CYS A 125 -15.47 -14.57 -7.99
N GLU A 126 -16.39 -14.52 -8.95
CA GLU A 126 -16.29 -15.33 -10.17
C GLU A 126 -14.98 -15.01 -10.91
N GLY A 127 -14.17 -16.04 -11.19
CA GLY A 127 -12.88 -15.88 -11.88
C GLY A 127 -11.77 -15.24 -11.05
N CYS A 128 -11.98 -14.97 -9.76
CA CYS A 128 -10.99 -14.35 -8.87
C CYS A 128 -10.13 -15.36 -8.10
N ALA A 129 -10.19 -16.66 -8.44
CA ALA A 129 -9.42 -17.71 -7.80
C ALA A 129 -9.07 -18.82 -8.80
N ILE A 130 -8.11 -19.66 -8.44
CA ILE A 130 -7.78 -20.88 -9.18
C ILE A 130 -8.99 -21.81 -9.09
N SER A 131 -9.48 -22.31 -10.22
CA SER A 131 -10.61 -23.23 -10.26
C SER A 131 -10.18 -24.68 -9.96
N ASN A 132 -11.16 -25.57 -9.81
CA ASN A 132 -10.90 -27.00 -9.63
C ASN A 132 -10.58 -27.74 -10.95
N ASP A 133 -10.47 -27.02 -12.07
CA ASP A 133 -10.15 -27.64 -13.36
C ASP A 133 -8.71 -28.18 -13.40
N LYS A 134 -8.37 -28.94 -14.44
CA LYS A 134 -6.99 -29.41 -14.62
C LYS A 134 -6.12 -28.32 -15.24
N TYR A 135 -4.84 -28.28 -14.89
CA TYR A 135 -3.87 -27.42 -15.56
C TYR A 135 -3.88 -27.68 -17.08
N PRO A 136 -3.85 -26.62 -17.93
CA PRO A 136 -3.74 -25.20 -17.57
C PRO A 136 -5.08 -24.47 -17.32
N ALA A 137 -6.23 -25.12 -17.48
CA ALA A 137 -7.55 -24.48 -17.41
C ALA A 137 -7.93 -23.95 -16.01
N CYS A 138 -7.26 -24.41 -14.94
CA CYS A 138 -7.50 -23.91 -13.59
C CYS A 138 -7.10 -22.46 -13.35
N TYR A 139 -6.34 -21.84 -14.26
CA TYR A 139 -5.97 -20.44 -14.20
C TYR A 139 -6.83 -19.62 -15.18
N PRO A 140 -7.97 -19.06 -14.73
CA PRO A 140 -8.81 -18.28 -15.63
C PRO A 140 -8.09 -16.99 -16.05
N PRO A 141 -8.27 -16.51 -17.30
CA PRO A 141 -7.69 -15.25 -17.75
C PRO A 141 -8.06 -14.04 -16.88
N SER A 142 -9.24 -14.06 -16.25
CA SER A 142 -9.69 -13.03 -15.31
C SER A 142 -8.83 -12.96 -14.04
N LEU A 143 -8.35 -14.09 -13.51
CA LEU A 143 -7.43 -14.10 -12.38
C LEU A 143 -6.09 -13.47 -12.75
N LYS A 144 -5.59 -13.71 -13.98
CA LYS A 144 -4.38 -13.07 -14.49
C LYS A 144 -4.55 -11.54 -14.58
N ALA A 145 -5.63 -11.08 -15.20
CA ALA A 145 -5.92 -9.64 -15.34
C ALA A 145 -6.09 -8.96 -13.97
N ARG A 146 -6.78 -9.62 -13.03
CA ARG A 146 -6.88 -9.16 -11.64
C ARG A 146 -5.51 -9.04 -10.98
N GLY A 147 -4.64 -10.04 -11.16
CA GLY A 147 -3.29 -10.01 -10.63
C GLY A 147 -2.45 -8.86 -11.21
N GLU A 148 -2.60 -8.57 -12.50
CA GLU A 148 -1.95 -7.42 -13.14
C GLU A 148 -2.39 -6.11 -12.50
N HIS A 149 -3.68 -5.93 -12.20
CA HIS A 149 -4.17 -4.70 -11.54
C HIS A 149 -3.74 -4.55 -10.07
N ILE A 150 -3.42 -5.66 -9.39
CA ILE A 150 -2.95 -5.63 -7.99
C ILE A 150 -1.43 -5.36 -7.94
N ILE A 151 -0.68 -5.85 -8.93
CA ILE A 151 0.79 -5.84 -8.92
C ILE A 151 1.39 -4.63 -9.67
N LEU A 152 0.75 -4.18 -10.75
CA LEU A 152 1.25 -3.18 -11.70
C LEU A 152 0.54 -1.84 -11.54
#